data_AF-U9UWI8-F1
#
_entry.id   AF-U9UWI8-F1
#
_cell.length_a   1.000
_cell.length_b   1.000
_cell.length_c   1.000
_cell.angle_alpha   90.00
_cell.angle_beta   90.00
_cell.angle_gamma   90.00
#
_symmetry.space_group_name_H-M   'P 1'
#
loop_
_entity.id
_entity.type
_entity.pdbx_description
1 polymer ?
#
loop_
_entity_poly.entity_id
_entity_poly.type
_entity_poly.pdbx_seq_one_letter_code
_entity_poly.pdbx_strand_id
1 'polypeptide(L)'
;MNANSNQRPTVNELIWIINFWNDSFYDNKHFQEELKFGYKGKEIKTIFEEADKEISNISTSYKKDPDAVYTSRVFTFDNLTKPVNSSIISSYLNDDKNNEDSQLVDLEVSSSLLQLKDDINN
;
A
#
# COMPACT_ATOMS: atom_id res chain seq x y z
N MET A 1 -6.29 3.12 0.41
CA MET A 1 -6.99 4.20 -0.32
C MET A 1 -8.01 3.60 -1.27
N ASN A 2 -9.18 4.22 -1.45
CA ASN A 2 -10.24 3.69 -2.32
C ASN A 2 -9.78 3.70 -3.79
N ALA A 3 -9.96 2.59 -4.51
CA ALA A 3 -9.62 2.48 -5.92
C ALA A 3 -10.38 3.49 -6.78
N ASN A 4 -11.67 3.71 -6.46
CA ASN A 4 -12.50 4.72 -7.09
C ASN A 4 -12.06 6.14 -6.67
N SER A 5 -11.59 6.92 -7.64
CA SER A 5 -11.08 8.28 -7.41
C SER A 5 -12.13 9.21 -6.81
N ASN A 6 -13.41 9.04 -7.16
CA ASN A 6 -14.49 9.90 -6.69
C ASN A 6 -14.87 9.63 -5.22
N GLN A 7 -14.38 8.53 -4.65
CA GLN A 7 -14.57 8.17 -3.26
C GLN A 7 -13.32 8.41 -2.41
N ARG A 8 -12.25 8.98 -3.00
CA ARG A 8 -11.07 9.39 -2.24
C ARG A 8 -11.35 10.75 -1.59
N PRO A 9 -10.88 10.96 -0.35
CA PRO A 9 -10.88 12.30 0.21
C PRO A 9 -10.00 13.23 -0.63
N THR A 10 -10.41 14.49 -0.74
CA THR A 10 -9.57 15.58 -1.22
C THR A 10 -8.38 15.78 -0.28
N VAL A 11 -7.34 16.48 -0.77
CA VAL A 11 -6.15 16.80 0.04
C VAL A 11 -6.54 17.56 1.31
N ASN A 12 -7.49 18.48 1.21
CA ASN A 12 -7.96 19.24 2.38
C ASN A 12 -8.67 18.33 3.38
N GLU A 13 -9.58 17.47 2.93
CA GLU A 13 -10.25 16.52 3.83
C GLU A 13 -9.25 15.59 4.53
N LEU A 14 -8.24 15.10 3.79
CA LEU A 14 -7.18 14.28 4.35
C LEU A 14 -6.37 15.01 5.42
N ILE A 15 -5.99 16.27 5.19
CA ILE A 15 -5.29 17.11 6.18
C ILE A 15 -6.12 17.23 7.46
N TRP A 16 -7.43 17.46 7.33
CA TRP A 16 -8.31 17.60 8.49
C TRP A 16 -8.46 16.30 9.27
N ILE A 17 -8.53 15.15 8.58
CA ILE A 17 -8.55 13.83 9.21
C ILE A 17 -7.26 13.59 10.00
N ILE A 18 -6.10 13.84 9.39
CA ILE A 18 -4.79 13.64 10.03
C ILE A 18 -4.63 14.57 11.25
N ASN A 19 -5.01 15.84 11.12
CA ASN A 19 -4.96 16.79 12.23
C ASN A 19 -5.86 16.34 13.39
N PHE A 20 -7.09 15.89 13.09
CA PHE A 20 -7.98 15.38 14.13
C PHE A 20 -7.41 14.14 14.83
N TRP A 21 -6.80 13.22 14.09
CA TRP A 21 -6.12 12.06 14.68
C TRP A 21 -4.97 12.49 15.59
N ASN A 22 -4.14 13.45 15.16
CA ASN A 22 -3.06 13.99 15.98
C ASN A 22 -3.60 14.66 17.26
N ASP A 23 -4.65 15.48 17.12
CA ASP A 23 -5.26 16.18 18.25
C ASP A 23 -5.87 15.22 19.28
N SER A 24 -6.31 14.05 18.84
CA SER A 24 -6.85 12.98 19.67
C SER A 24 -5.84 12.35 20.63
N PHE A 25 -4.54 12.64 20.47
CA PHE A 25 -3.51 12.20 21.43
C PHE A 25 -3.28 13.17 22.58
N TYR A 26 -3.78 14.41 22.49
CA TYR A 26 -3.73 15.32 23.62
C TYR A 26 -4.76 14.90 24.67
N ASP A 27 -4.35 14.90 25.94
CA ASP A 27 -5.22 14.64 27.10
C ASP A 27 -6.13 15.84 27.41
N ASN A 28 -6.75 16.40 26.38
CA ASN A 28 -7.74 17.46 26.47
C ASN A 28 -9.13 16.87 26.23
N LYS A 29 -10.02 17.03 27.22
CA LYS A 29 -11.40 16.52 27.17
C LYS A 29 -12.16 16.95 25.91
N HIS A 30 -11.88 18.13 25.38
CA HIS A 30 -12.47 18.61 24.13
C HIS A 30 -12.17 17.66 22.99
N PHE A 31 -10.89 17.36 22.72
CA PHE A 31 -10.48 16.49 21.60
C PHE A 31 -10.87 15.03 21.83
N GLN A 32 -10.88 14.56 23.09
CA GLN A 32 -11.24 13.17 23.40
C GLN A 32 -12.73 12.85 23.16
N GLU A 33 -13.63 13.79 23.45
CA GLU A 33 -15.08 13.60 23.28
C GLU A 33 -15.64 14.18 21.97
N GLU A 34 -14.85 14.98 21.25
CA GLU A 34 -15.24 15.52 19.94
C GLU A 34 -15.49 14.37 18.95
N LEU A 35 -16.66 14.40 18.30
CA LEU A 35 -17.07 13.40 17.31
C LEU A 35 -16.91 13.99 15.91
N LYS A 36 -15.89 13.51 15.18
CA LYS A 36 -15.61 13.89 13.79
C LYS A 36 -15.33 12.66 12.97
N PHE A 37 -15.71 12.69 11.69
CA PHE A 37 -15.49 11.60 10.74
C PHE A 37 -16.06 10.24 11.18
N GLY A 38 -17.06 10.24 12.08
CA GLY A 38 -17.71 9.04 12.61
C GLY A 38 -17.08 8.46 13.88
N TYR A 39 -16.02 9.08 14.41
CA TYR A 39 -15.30 8.57 15.58
C TYR A 39 -15.07 9.68 16.61
N LYS A 40 -14.95 9.28 17.87
CA LYS A 40 -14.46 10.15 18.95
C LYS A 40 -12.94 10.07 19.03
N GLY A 41 -12.30 11.16 19.46
CA GLY A 41 -10.84 11.18 19.61
C GLY A 41 -10.31 10.07 20.53
N LYS A 42 -11.01 9.76 21.62
CA LYS A 42 -10.65 8.65 22.51
C LYS A 42 -10.64 7.28 21.83
N GLU A 43 -11.55 7.04 20.89
CA GLU A 43 -11.62 5.78 20.14
C GLU A 43 -10.41 5.66 19.22
N ILE A 44 -10.02 6.76 18.56
CA ILE A 44 -8.82 6.83 17.73
C ILE A 44 -7.58 6.51 18.57
N LYS A 45 -7.41 7.17 19.72
CA LYS A 45 -6.28 6.93 20.62
C LYS A 45 -6.19 5.45 21.02
N THR A 46 -7.33 4.84 21.39
CA THR A 46 -7.38 3.40 21.75
C THR A 46 -6.97 2.49 20.59
N ILE A 47 -7.44 2.75 19.35
CA ILE A 47 -7.08 1.95 18.18
C ILE A 47 -5.56 1.96 17.93
N PHE A 48 -4.92 3.14 18.03
CA PHE A 48 -3.47 3.25 17.84
C PHE A 48 -2.69 2.59 18.99
N GLU A 49 -3.12 2.74 20.25
CA GLU A 49 -2.49 2.05 21.39
C GLU A 49 -2.59 0.52 21.31
N GLU A 50 -3.67 -0.02 20.73
CA GLU A 50 -3.82 -1.44 20.47
C GLU A 50 -2.88 -1.91 19.35
N ALA A 51 -2.82 -1.15 18.24
CA ALA A 51 -1.93 -1.42 17.13
C ALA A 51 -0.44 -1.40 17.55
N ASP A 52 -0.03 -0.42 18.36
CA ASP A 52 1.35 -0.32 18.86
C ASP A 52 1.75 -1.54 19.69
N LYS A 53 0.82 -2.10 20.49
CA LYS A 53 1.05 -3.33 21.24
C LYS A 53 1.17 -4.55 20.33
N GLU A 54 0.37 -4.63 19.27
CA GLU A 54 0.45 -5.70 18.27
C GLU A 54 1.78 -5.63 17.49
N ILE A 55 2.22 -4.43 17.11
CA ILE A 55 3.49 -4.21 16.41
C ILE A 55 4.68 -4.65 17.27
N SER A 56 4.62 -4.48 18.59
CA SER A 56 5.68 -5.01 19.46
C SER A 56 5.82 -6.55 19.39
N ASN A 57 4.79 -7.27 18.93
CA ASN A 57 4.78 -8.72 18.80
C ASN A 57 5.11 -9.22 17.38
N ILE A 58 5.20 -8.34 16.38
CA ILE A 58 5.60 -8.75 15.03
C ILE A 58 7.11 -9.02 15.00
N SER A 59 7.48 -10.16 14.44
CA SER A 59 8.89 -10.49 14.25
C SER A 59 9.51 -9.52 13.26
N THR A 60 10.55 -8.79 13.68
CA THR A 60 11.34 -7.92 12.80
C THR A 60 12.27 -8.72 11.87
N SER A 61 12.31 -10.05 11.99
CA SER A 61 13.09 -10.89 11.08
C SER A 61 12.31 -11.15 9.80
N TYR A 62 12.71 -10.49 8.73
CA TYR A 62 12.30 -10.86 7.37
C TYR A 62 12.99 -12.17 7.01
N LYS A 63 12.20 -13.24 6.79
CA LYS A 63 12.70 -14.50 6.25
C LYS A 63 12.21 -14.61 4.81
N LYS A 64 13.12 -14.88 3.87
CA LYS A 64 12.73 -15.31 2.53
C LYS A 64 12.04 -16.67 2.71
N ASP A 65 10.77 -16.73 2.32
CA ASP A 65 10.05 -17.99 2.25
C ASP A 65 10.51 -18.68 0.95
N PRO A 66 11.23 -19.81 1.03
CA PRO A 66 11.74 -20.49 -0.16
C PRO A 66 10.62 -21.03 -1.06
N ASP A 67 9.42 -21.22 -0.50
CA ASP A 67 8.25 -21.72 -1.22
C ASP A 67 7.33 -20.58 -1.69
N ALA A 68 7.62 -19.33 -1.32
CA ALA A 68 6.85 -18.18 -1.78
C ALA A 68 7.16 -17.88 -3.26
N VAL A 69 6.12 -17.97 -4.09
CA VAL A 69 6.16 -17.44 -5.45
C VAL A 69 5.97 -15.93 -5.38
N TYR A 70 7.08 -15.20 -5.40
CA TYR A 70 7.06 -13.74 -5.52
C TYR A 70 6.55 -13.37 -6.91
N THR A 71 5.26 -13.06 -7.02
CA THR A 71 4.64 -12.65 -8.29
C THR A 71 4.99 -11.20 -8.65
N SER A 72 6.22 -10.76 -8.39
CA SER A 72 6.81 -9.59 -9.08
C SER A 72 7.02 -9.95 -10.55
N ARG A 73 5.93 -10.30 -11.22
CA ARG A 73 5.83 -10.26 -12.66
C ARG A 73 5.99 -8.79 -13.03
N VAL A 74 6.70 -8.54 -14.13
CA VAL A 74 6.57 -7.28 -14.86
C VAL A 74 5.07 -7.04 -15.03
N PHE A 75 4.53 -6.06 -14.31
CA PHE A 75 3.13 -5.73 -14.41
C PHE A 75 2.90 -5.11 -15.79
N THR A 76 2.39 -5.91 -16.73
CA THR A 76 1.86 -5.36 -17.98
C THR A 76 0.46 -4.84 -17.68
N PHE A 77 0.32 -3.51 -17.63
CA PHE A 77 -0.96 -2.83 -17.39
C PHE A 77 -1.80 -2.71 -18.66
N ASP A 78 -1.52 -3.53 -19.67
CA ASP A 78 -2.10 -3.44 -21.02
C ASP A 78 -3.63 -3.63 -21.02
N ASN A 79 -4.16 -4.29 -19.99
CA ASN A 79 -5.59 -4.55 -19.82
C ASN A 79 -6.31 -3.53 -18.92
N LEU A 80 -5.61 -2.54 -18.35
CA LEU A 80 -6.21 -1.53 -17.49
C LEU A 80 -6.53 -0.25 -18.27
N THR A 81 -7.65 0.39 -17.94
CA THR A 81 -7.99 1.71 -18.46
C THR A 81 -6.91 2.71 -18.07
N LYS A 82 -6.49 3.57 -19.00
CA LYS A 82 -5.47 4.59 -18.74
C LYS A 82 -5.86 5.40 -17.50
N PRO A 83 -4.94 5.59 -16.53
CA PRO A 83 -5.25 6.36 -15.34
C PRO A 83 -5.55 7.81 -15.75
N VAL A 84 -6.50 8.44 -15.04
CA VAL A 84 -7.01 9.78 -15.37
C VAL A 84 -5.89 10.85 -15.35
N ASN A 85 -4.83 10.61 -14.59
CA ASN A 85 -3.62 11.43 -14.51
C ASN A 85 -2.44 10.90 -15.36
N SER A 86 -2.70 10.05 -16.35
CA SER A 86 -1.67 9.42 -17.21
C SER A 86 -0.71 10.40 -17.88
N SER A 87 -1.15 11.64 -18.16
CA SER A 87 -0.28 12.69 -18.72
C SER A 87 0.83 13.12 -17.75
N ILE A 88 0.57 13.09 -16.44
CA ILE A 88 1.55 13.42 -15.39
C ILE A 88 2.46 12.21 -15.13
N ILE A 89 1.91 11.00 -15.16
CA ILE A 89 2.67 9.78 -14.86
C ILE A 89 3.66 9.44 -15.99
N SER A 90 3.32 9.72 -17.25
CA SER A 90 4.19 9.39 -18.39
C SER A 90 5.56 10.07 -18.31
N SER A 91 5.68 11.26 -17.71
CA SER A 91 7.00 11.89 -17.54
C SER A 91 7.88 11.17 -16.53
N TYR A 92 7.29 10.53 -15.51
CA TYR A 92 8.05 9.77 -14.51
C TYR A 92 8.46 8.37 -15.02
N LEU A 93 7.60 7.72 -15.80
CA LEU A 93 7.87 6.36 -16.30
C LEU A 93 8.84 6.32 -17.49
N ASN A 94 8.98 7.41 -18.24
CA ASN A 94 9.87 7.45 -19.40
C ASN A 94 11.36 7.48 -19.04
N ASP A 95 11.71 7.79 -17.78
CA ASP A 95 13.10 7.79 -17.29
C ASP A 95 13.59 6.38 -16.88
N ASP A 96 12.69 5.42 -16.64
CA ASP A 96 13.01 4.09 -16.09
C ASP A 96 13.09 2.98 -17.16
N LYS A 97 13.79 3.23 -18.28
CA LYS A 97 14.14 2.13 -19.20
C LYS A 97 15.25 1.21 -18.67
N ASN A 98 15.81 1.49 -17.48
CA ASN A 98 16.91 0.74 -16.88
C ASN A 98 16.77 0.53 -15.37
N ASN A 99 15.55 0.42 -14.84
CA ASN A 99 15.38 0.07 -13.42
C ASN A 99 15.12 -1.43 -13.28
N GLU A 100 16.13 -2.22 -13.66
CA GLU A 100 16.33 -3.55 -13.11
C GLU A 100 16.59 -3.33 -11.62
N ASP A 101 15.60 -3.61 -10.77
CA ASP A 101 15.81 -3.61 -9.34
C ASP A 101 16.83 -4.71 -9.02
N SER A 102 18.09 -4.31 -8.88
CA SER A 102 19.27 -5.19 -8.78
C SER A 102 19.18 -6.29 -7.69
N GLN A 103 18.17 -6.23 -6.83
CA GLN A 103 17.89 -7.23 -5.80
C GLN A 103 16.92 -8.34 -6.24
N LEU A 104 16.26 -8.19 -7.40
CA LEU A 104 15.25 -9.11 -7.92
C LEU A 104 15.73 -9.93 -9.14
N VAL A 105 16.94 -9.68 -9.63
CA VAL A 105 17.52 -10.37 -10.81
C VAL A 105 17.55 -11.90 -10.60
N ASP A 106 17.87 -12.35 -9.38
CA ASP A 106 17.91 -13.78 -9.02
C ASP A 106 16.50 -14.41 -8.85
N LEU A 107 15.43 -13.61 -8.86
CA LEU A 107 14.04 -14.05 -8.75
C LEU A 107 13.31 -14.10 -10.11
N GLU A 108 14.00 -13.72 -11.19
CA GLU A 108 13.43 -13.78 -12.54
C GLU A 108 13.27 -15.24 -12.99
N VAL A 109 12.04 -15.75 -12.92
CA VAL A 109 11.69 -17.04 -13.51
C VAL A 109 11.55 -16.85 -15.01
N SER A 110 12.47 -17.43 -15.79
CA SER A 110 12.40 -17.38 -17.25
C SER A 110 11.04 -17.88 -17.75
N SER A 111 10.41 -17.12 -18.66
CA SER A 111 9.11 -17.43 -19.24
C SER A 111 9.02 -18.82 -19.88
N SER A 112 10.16 -19.34 -20.37
CA SER A 112 10.28 -20.69 -20.91
C SER A 112 10.02 -21.81 -19.88
N LEU A 113 10.26 -21.56 -18.59
CA LEU A 113 10.02 -22.54 -17.52
C LEU A 113 8.52 -22.68 -17.19
N LEU A 114 7.73 -21.62 -17.42
CA LEU A 114 6.28 -21.62 -17.22
C LEU A 114 5.56 -22.38 -18.33
N GLN A 115 5.99 -22.19 -19.59
CA GLN A 115 5.45 -22.91 -20.75
C GLN A 115 5.66 -24.43 -20.65
N LEU A 116 6.81 -24.86 -20.12
CA LEU A 116 7.10 -26.30 -19.92
C LEU A 116 6.14 -26.95 -18.91
N LYS A 117 5.63 -26.21 -17.92
CA LYS A 117 4.69 -26.72 -16.91
C LYS A 117 3.27 -26.86 -17.46
N ASP A 118 2.89 -26.01 -18.40
CA ASP A 118 1.59 -26.09 -19.06
C ASP A 118 1.55 -27.26 -20.05
N ASP A 119 2.68 -27.59 -20.70
CA ASP A 119 2.78 -28.72 -21.62
C ASP A 119 2.83 -30.10 -20.93
N ILE A 120 3.28 -30.17 -19.67
CA ILE A 120 3.33 -31.44 -18.91
C ILE A 120 1.96 -31.83 -18.33
N ASN A 121 1.03 -30.88 -18.23
CA ASN A 121 -0.30 -31.09 -17.64
C ASN A 121 -1.42 -31.31 -18.67
N ASN A 122 -1.09 -31.62 -19.93
CA ASN A 122 -2.04 -31.87 -21.01
C ASN A 122 -1.89 -33.29 -21.60
#